data_AF-A0A662E2R2-F1
#
_entry.id   AF-A0A662E2R2-F1
#
_cell.length_a   1.000
_cell.length_b   1.000
_cell.length_c   1.000
_cell.angle_alpha   90.00
_cell.angle_beta   90.00
_cell.angle_gamma   90.00
#
_symmetry.space_group_name_H-M   'P 1'
#
loop_
_entity.id
_entity.type
_entity.pdbx_description
1 polymer ?
#
loop_
_entity_poly.entity_id
_entity_poly.type
_entity_poly.pdbx_seq_one_letter_code
_entity_poly.pdbx_strand_id
1 'polypeptide(L)'
;MDFAISNRIQTIVGMIQEFVEAELIPLEPDFLVKDFKELLPVLREKQEMVKKMELWAPNFPVECGGMGLSLLEHGLVSEALGRSPLGHYV
;
A
#
# COMPACT_ATOMS: atom_id res chain seq x y z
N MET A 1 29.93 -1.65 -1.97
CA MET A 1 28.51 -1.67 -2.38
C MET A 1 27.73 -1.11 -1.22
N ASP A 2 26.86 -0.13 -1.47
CA ASP A 2 26.05 0.53 -0.44
C ASP A 2 24.61 0.03 -0.55
N PHE A 3 24.06 -0.44 0.56
CA PHE A 3 22.70 -0.99 0.67
C PHE A 3 21.81 -0.14 1.58
N ALA A 4 22.27 1.05 1.98
CA ALA A 4 21.48 1.94 2.81
C ALA A 4 20.19 2.39 2.10
N ILE A 5 19.05 2.20 2.77
CA ILE A 5 17.75 2.69 2.29
C ILE A 5 17.64 4.18 2.62
N SER A 6 17.22 4.99 1.67
CA SER A 6 17.07 6.44 1.89
C SER A 6 16.01 6.75 2.96
N ASN A 7 16.20 7.84 3.71
CA ASN A 7 15.24 8.28 4.72
C ASN A 7 13.84 8.50 4.13
N ARG A 8 13.75 9.03 2.90
CA ARG A 8 12.49 9.22 2.18
C ARG A 8 11.73 7.90 2.04
N ILE A 9 12.41 6.83 1.64
CA ILE A 9 11.78 5.52 1.43
C ILE A 9 11.45 4.84 2.74
N GLN A 10 12.29 4.98 3.77
CA GLN A 10 11.95 4.51 5.11
C GLN A 10 10.66 5.15 5.63
N THR A 11 10.48 6.46 5.42
CA THR A 11 9.24 7.16 5.78
C THR A 11 8.03 6.63 5.00
N ILE A 12 8.15 6.48 3.69
CA ILE A 12 7.06 5.95 2.84
C ILE A 12 6.66 4.54 3.29
N VAL A 13 7.63 3.65 3.49
CA VAL A 13 7.40 2.28 3.96
C VAL A 13 6.73 2.29 5.33
N GLY A 14 7.17 3.14 6.25
CA GLY A 14 6.55 3.27 7.57
C GLY A 14 5.09 3.70 7.50
N MET A 15 4.75 4.69 6.66
CA MET A 15 3.37 5.13 6.45
C MET A 15 2.49 4.00 5.88
N ILE A 16 3.02 3.22 4.94
CA ILE A 16 2.30 2.08 4.34
C ILE A 16 2.10 0.97 5.38
N GLN A 17 3.11 0.68 6.21
CA GLN A 17 2.98 -0.30 7.29
C GLN A 17 1.89 0.11 8.29
N GLU A 18 1.88 1.37 8.71
CA GLU A 18 0.85 1.90 9.62
C GLU A 18 -0.55 1.80 8.99
N PHE A 19 -0.68 2.17 7.70
CA PHE A 19 -1.95 2.02 6.97
C PHE A 19 -2.40 0.55 6.90
N VAL A 20 -1.51 -0.37 6.55
CA VAL A 20 -1.84 -1.80 6.49
C VAL A 20 -2.31 -2.31 7.85
N GLU A 21 -1.58 -1.97 8.91
CA GLU A 21 -1.90 -2.40 10.28
C GLU A 21 -3.23 -1.82 10.79
N ALA A 22 -3.48 -0.53 10.54
CA ALA A 22 -4.66 0.16 11.05
C ALA A 22 -5.92 -0.08 10.20
N GLU A 23 -5.78 -0.23 8.88
CA GLU A 23 -6.92 -0.16 7.95
C GLU A 23 -7.19 -1.47 7.21
N LEU A 24 -6.18 -2.32 6.97
CA LEU A 24 -6.34 -3.55 6.17
C LEU A 24 -6.39 -4.81 7.01
N ILE A 25 -5.47 -4.97 7.97
CA ILE A 25 -5.45 -6.15 8.86
C ILE A 25 -6.80 -6.33 9.58
N PRO A 26 -7.49 -5.27 10.08
CA PRO A 26 -8.81 -5.43 10.70
C PRO A 26 -9.90 -5.96 9.76
N LEU A 27 -9.72 -5.86 8.44
CA LEU A 27 -10.65 -6.37 7.43
C LEU A 27 -10.38 -7.84 7.06
N GLU A 28 -9.24 -8.40 7.47
CA GLU A 28 -8.88 -9.79 7.12
C GLU A 28 -9.87 -10.84 7.63
N PRO A 29 -10.45 -10.76 8.85
CA PRO A 29 -11.46 -11.72 9.28
C PRO A 29 -12.66 -11.76 8.34
N ASP A 30 -13.12 -10.59 7.87
CA ASP A 30 -14.20 -10.48 6.89
C ASP A 30 -13.79 -11.03 5.52
N PHE A 31 -12.55 -10.76 5.08
CA PHE A 31 -12.00 -11.31 3.85
C PHE A 31 -11.98 -12.85 3.83
N LEU A 32 -11.79 -13.49 4.98
CA LEU A 32 -11.75 -14.95 5.08
C LEU A 32 -13.13 -15.61 5.06
N VAL A 33 -14.19 -14.89 5.43
CA VAL A 33 -15.53 -15.50 5.64
C VAL A 33 -16.63 -14.96 4.75
N LYS A 34 -16.47 -13.78 4.14
CA LYS A 34 -17.47 -13.14 3.27
C LYS A 34 -17.09 -13.28 1.79
N ASP A 35 -18.07 -13.12 0.89
CA ASP A 35 -17.75 -12.98 -0.54
C ASP A 35 -16.97 -11.69 -0.77
N PHE A 36 -15.94 -11.74 -1.61
CA PHE A 36 -15.10 -10.57 -1.89
C PHE A 36 -15.89 -9.35 -2.39
N LYS A 37 -17.00 -9.56 -3.11
CA LYS A 37 -17.85 -8.47 -3.60
C LYS A 37 -18.50 -7.67 -2.46
N GLU A 38 -18.74 -8.30 -1.32
CA GLU A 38 -19.30 -7.62 -0.15
C GLU A 38 -18.29 -6.68 0.50
N LEU A 39 -16.99 -6.92 0.32
CA LEU A 39 -15.90 -6.06 0.80
C LEU A 39 -15.59 -4.89 -0.15
N LEU A 40 -16.01 -4.95 -1.42
CA LEU A 40 -15.70 -3.90 -2.39
C LEU A 40 -16.06 -2.48 -1.95
N PRO A 41 -17.20 -2.21 -1.28
CA PRO A 41 -17.52 -0.87 -0.80
C PRO A 41 -16.46 -0.33 0.17
N VAL A 42 -16.09 -1.10 1.20
CA VAL A 42 -15.10 -0.67 2.19
C VAL A 42 -13.69 -0.60 1.58
N LEU A 43 -13.31 -1.54 0.70
CA LEU A 43 -12.00 -1.50 0.03
C LEU A 43 -11.86 -0.26 -0.87
N ARG A 44 -12.95 0.19 -1.52
CA ARG A 44 -12.95 1.46 -2.27
C ARG A 44 -12.74 2.67 -1.38
N GLU A 45 -13.31 2.68 -0.17
CA GLU A 45 -13.04 3.74 0.80
C GLU A 45 -11.55 3.78 1.17
N LYS A 46 -10.93 2.61 1.37
CA LYS A 46 -9.49 2.50 1.64
C LYS A 46 -8.64 2.96 0.45
N GLN A 47 -9.01 2.61 -0.79
CA GLN A 47 -8.35 3.10 -2.00
C GLN A 47 -8.39 4.64 -2.09
N GLU A 48 -9.52 5.26 -1.76
CA GLU A 48 -9.64 6.72 -1.73
C GLU A 48 -8.79 7.36 -0.62
N MET A 49 -8.58 6.67 0.51
CA MET A 49 -7.61 7.11 1.53
C MET A 49 -6.19 7.08 0.99
N VAL A 50 -5.76 5.97 0.38
CA VAL A 50 -4.40 5.82 -0.21
C VAL A 50 -4.15 6.89 -1.28
N LYS A 51 -5.12 7.17 -2.14
CA LYS A 51 -5.03 8.25 -3.13
C LYS A 51 -4.83 9.62 -2.49
N LYS A 52 -5.59 9.94 -1.43
CA LYS A 52 -5.45 11.21 -0.69
C LYS A 52 -4.11 11.33 0.03
N MET A 53 -3.51 10.21 0.42
CA MET A 53 -2.16 10.15 1.00
C MET A 53 -1.06 10.22 -0.07
N GLU A 54 -1.41 10.23 -1.36
CA GLU A 54 -0.47 10.21 -2.49
C GLU A 54 0.47 8.99 -2.49
N LEU A 55 0.03 7.87 -1.87
CA LEU A 55 0.80 6.62 -1.75
C LEU A 55 0.43 5.57 -2.82
N TRP A 56 -0.27 5.98 -3.89
CA TRP A 56 -0.78 5.09 -4.92
C TRP A 56 0.16 5.02 -6.13
N ALA A 57 0.03 3.95 -6.91
CA ALA A 57 0.80 3.68 -8.13
C ALA A 57 2.33 3.90 -7.96
N PRO A 58 3.00 3.06 -7.14
CA PRO A 58 4.37 3.29 -6.69
C PRO A 58 5.39 3.48 -7.82
N ASN A 59 5.30 2.70 -8.89
CA ASN A 59 6.22 2.73 -10.02
C ASN A 59 5.78 3.62 -11.20
N PHE A 60 4.62 4.28 -11.11
CA PHE A 60 4.17 5.16 -12.18
C PHE A 60 4.91 6.49 -12.16
N PRO A 61 5.13 7.13 -13.31
CA PRO A 61 5.76 8.44 -13.38
C PRO A 61 4.99 9.49 -12.57
N VAL A 62 5.72 10.45 -12.00
CA VAL A 62 5.16 11.55 -11.19
C VAL A 62 4.27 12.45 -12.05
N GLU A 63 4.61 12.62 -13.32
CA GLU A 63 3.83 13.40 -14.30
C GLU A 63 2.43 12.80 -14.55
N CYS A 64 2.25 11.52 -14.24
CA CYS A 64 0.97 10.82 -14.30
C CYS A 64 0.28 10.70 -12.93
N GLY A 65 0.84 11.31 -11.88
CA GLY A 65 0.32 11.26 -10.51
C GLY A 65 0.78 10.06 -9.68
N GLY A 66 1.74 9.27 -10.16
CA GLY A 66 2.37 8.19 -9.40
C GLY A 66 3.55 8.65 -8.54
N MET A 67 4.17 7.72 -7.82
CA MET A 67 5.27 8.05 -6.88
C MET A 67 6.66 8.09 -7.53
N GLY A 68 6.80 7.57 -8.76
CA GLY A 68 8.06 7.51 -9.50
C GLY A 68 9.14 6.64 -8.84
N LEU A 69 8.75 5.63 -8.05
CA LEU A 69 9.69 4.76 -7.36
C LEU A 69 10.45 3.87 -8.34
N SER A 70 11.74 3.67 -8.07
CA SER A 70 12.54 2.66 -8.74
C SER A 70 12.06 1.24 -8.41
N LEU A 71 12.56 0.25 -9.15
CA LEU A 71 12.22 -1.16 -8.90
C LEU A 71 12.57 -1.61 -7.48
N LEU A 72 13.72 -1.18 -6.94
CA LEU A 72 14.15 -1.54 -5.59
C LEU A 72 13.22 -0.94 -4.53
N GLU A 73 12.89 0.34 -4.68
CA GLU A 73 11.98 1.05 -3.78
C GLU A 73 10.56 0.49 -3.84
N HIS A 74 10.08 0.12 -5.03
CA HIS A 74 8.83 -0.60 -5.18
C HIS A 74 8.88 -1.95 -4.46
N GLY A 75 9.99 -2.69 -4.52
CA GLY A 75 10.15 -3.93 -3.77
C GLY A 75 9.93 -3.75 -2.26
N LEU A 76 10.48 -2.69 -1.68
CA LEU A 76 10.30 -2.35 -0.25
C LEU A 76 8.85 -1.97 0.08
N VAL A 77 8.19 -1.23 -0.81
CA VAL A 77 6.77 -0.92 -0.68
C VAL A 77 5.91 -2.18 -0.79
N SER A 78 6.19 -3.06 -1.75
CA SER A 78 5.49 -4.33 -1.94
C SER A 78 5.65 -5.26 -0.75
N GLU A 79 6.80 -5.27 -0.08
CA GLU A 79 6.99 -6.01 1.16
C GLU A 79 6.03 -5.51 2.25
N ALA A 80 5.93 -4.20 2.43
CA ALA A 80 5.02 -3.60 3.41
C ALA A 80 3.54 -3.90 3.08
N LEU A 81 3.13 -3.76 1.82
CA LEU A 81 1.79 -4.11 1.34
C LEU A 81 1.50 -5.61 1.50
N GLY A 82 2.52 -6.46 1.31
CA GLY A 82 2.43 -7.92 1.40
C GLY A 82 2.11 -8.45 2.80
N ARG A 83 2.09 -7.59 3.82
CA ARG A 83 1.70 -7.95 5.19
C ARG A 83 0.20 -8.25 5.34
N SER A 84 -0.62 -7.91 4.34
CA SER A 84 -2.05 -8.24 4.28
C SER A 84 -2.43 -8.77 2.89
N PRO A 85 -3.34 -9.77 2.76
CA PRO A 85 -3.82 -10.23 1.46
C PRO A 85 -4.56 -9.14 0.66
N LEU A 86 -5.00 -8.08 1.34
CA LEU A 86 -5.68 -6.94 0.72
C LEU A 86 -4.71 -5.85 0.25
N GLY A 87 -3.44 -5.89 0.66
CA GLY A 87 -2.52 -4.75 0.51
C GLY A 87 -2.23 -4.35 -0.93
N HIS A 88 -2.09 -5.29 -1.85
CA HIS A 88 -1.84 -4.95 -3.27
C HIS A 88 -3.12 -4.62 -4.05
N TYR A 89 -4.29 -4.81 -3.45
CA TYR A 89 -5.57 -4.48 -4.07
C TYR A 89 -6.00 -3.04 -3.77
N VAL A 90 -5.72 -2.58 -2.55
CA VAL A 90 -6.06 -1.24 -2.04
C VAL A 90 -4.98 -0.24 -2.41
#